data_AF-A0A183B2J5-F1
#
_entry.id   AF-A0A183B2J5-F1
#
_cell.length_a   1.000
_cell.length_b   1.000
_cell.length_c   1.000
_cell.angle_alpha   90.00
_cell.angle_beta   90.00
_cell.angle_gamma   90.00
#
_symmetry.space_group_name_H-M   'P 1'
#
loop_
_entity.id
_entity.type
_entity.pdbx_description
1 polymer ?
#
loop_
_entity_poly.entity_id
_entity_poly.type
_entity_poly.pdbx_seq_one_letter_code
_entity_poly.pdbx_strand_id
1 'polypeptide(L)'
;MTTERLDGEPPEKLLLERQARILIEDAENHRSIFHKLDVQSLRLYEFYYSPLVYWTRQISLAILFLLPFFEWPSSLTMSSDMRLQLPRPRLPCGITEAIEAVCIMTLLVDSIILAFTFGKKSLLHNPWLLGRFILFPIYMIDWTVSLGFGCNEFYRIRRFLRPYFLISGSQMMKKLLKCIRRTLPKLLSTLFLLLCWLVSATLFALCLFAPMHPPSHSTTSTADLPLSTSFPDFYTSMFNLLVLLTTANHPDGKSDRFWSIVMFRISSSNSMPPPPNVDLHLFSEFIIT
;
A
#
# COMPACT_ATOMS: atom_id res chain seq x y z
N MET A 1 -27.86 9.86 37.18
CA MET A 1 -27.31 9.12 38.32
C MET A 1 -26.58 10.11 39.20
N THR A 2 -27.04 10.19 40.43
CA THR A 2 -26.88 11.25 41.42
C THR A 2 -25.43 11.43 41.88
N THR A 3 -24.92 12.64 41.72
CA THR A 3 -23.67 13.13 42.32
C THR A 3 -23.95 13.57 43.76
N GLU A 4 -23.81 12.65 44.72
CA GLU A 4 -23.51 13.03 46.10
C GLU A 4 -22.00 13.24 46.20
N ARG A 5 -21.60 14.50 46.38
CA ARG A 5 -20.21 14.90 46.59
C ARG A 5 -19.92 14.73 48.09
N LEU A 6 -19.31 13.61 48.47
CA LEU A 6 -18.74 13.41 49.79
C LEU A 6 -17.46 14.25 49.91
N ASP A 7 -17.62 15.46 50.44
CA ASP A 7 -16.55 16.36 50.82
C ASP A 7 -15.81 15.78 52.04
N GLY A 8 -14.81 14.93 51.81
CA GLY A 8 -13.98 14.37 52.89
C GLY A 8 -13.15 13.12 52.59
N GLU A 9 -13.07 12.65 51.34
CA GLU A 9 -12.21 11.50 51.00
C GLU A 9 -10.71 11.90 50.98
N PRO A 10 -9.81 11.12 51.61
CA PRO A 10 -8.39 11.41 51.58
C PRO A 10 -7.87 11.45 50.13
N PRO A 11 -6.93 12.37 49.80
CA PRO A 11 -6.50 12.62 48.42
C PRO A 11 -5.96 11.38 47.70
N GLU A 12 -5.47 10.39 48.45
CA GLU A 12 -4.96 9.12 47.92
C GLU A 12 -6.06 8.24 47.31
N LYS A 13 -7.24 8.17 47.94
CA LYS A 13 -8.33 7.33 47.44
C LYS A 13 -8.90 7.86 46.12
N LEU A 14 -9.06 9.18 46.01
CA LEU A 14 -9.51 9.82 44.78
C LEU A 14 -8.53 9.60 43.60
N LEU A 15 -7.23 9.47 43.88
CA LEU A 15 -6.24 9.09 42.87
C LEU A 15 -6.38 7.63 42.44
N LEU A 16 -6.59 6.71 43.38
CA LEU A 16 -6.79 5.28 43.10
C LEU A 16 -8.05 5.05 42.26
N GLU A 17 -9.16 5.73 42.58
CA GLU A 17 -10.39 5.67 41.80
C GLU A 17 -10.18 6.14 40.35
N ARG A 18 -9.41 7.23 40.17
CA ARG A 18 -9.08 7.77 38.84
C ARG A 18 -8.21 6.82 38.04
N GLN A 19 -7.21 6.20 38.68
CA GLN A 19 -6.38 5.18 38.06
C GLN A 19 -7.21 3.97 37.63
N ALA A 20 -8.08 3.47 38.50
CA ALA A 20 -8.95 2.33 38.19
C ALA A 20 -9.86 2.61 36.99
N ARG A 21 -10.49 3.79 36.93
CA ARG A 21 -11.30 4.23 35.79
C ARG A 21 -10.52 4.18 34.47
N ILE A 22 -9.32 4.78 34.46
CA ILE A 22 -8.48 4.85 33.25
C ILE A 22 -8.05 3.46 32.79
N LEU A 23 -7.69 2.57 33.71
CA LEU A 23 -7.31 1.20 33.38
C LEU A 23 -8.47 0.39 32.78
N ILE A 24 -9.69 0.59 33.28
CA ILE A 24 -10.90 -0.05 32.73
C ILE A 24 -11.18 0.51 31.33
N GLU A 25 -11.12 1.83 31.14
CA GLU A 25 -11.33 2.45 29.83
C GLU A 25 -10.28 2.02 28.80
N ASP A 26 -9.02 1.86 29.24
CA ASP A 26 -7.94 1.35 28.41
C ASP A 26 -8.16 -0.11 28.00
N ALA A 27 -8.69 -0.93 28.90
CA ALA A 27 -9.03 -2.32 28.60
C ALA A 27 -10.16 -2.42 27.56
N GLU A 28 -11.21 -1.61 27.72
CA GLU A 28 -12.34 -1.52 26.78
C GLU A 28 -11.86 -1.07 25.38
N ASN A 29 -10.98 -0.07 25.33
CA ASN A 29 -10.47 0.48 24.08
C ASN A 29 -9.21 -0.23 23.54
N HIS A 30 -8.81 -1.35 24.15
CA HIS A 30 -7.63 -2.12 23.80
C HIS A 30 -6.34 -1.29 23.70
N ARG A 31 -6.17 -0.33 24.62
CA ARG A 31 -4.99 0.53 24.74
C ARG A 31 -3.93 -0.15 25.62
N SER A 32 -2.67 0.27 25.46
CA SER A 32 -1.55 -0.30 26.22
C SER A 32 -1.28 0.47 27.52
N ILE A 33 -1.05 -0.23 28.63
CA ILE A 33 -0.96 0.30 30.01
C ILE A 33 0.38 1.01 30.33
N PHE A 34 1.20 1.36 29.33
CA PHE A 34 2.57 1.85 29.57
C PHE A 34 2.68 3.33 30.01
N HIS A 35 1.60 3.95 30.48
CA HIS A 35 1.60 5.36 30.91
C HIS A 35 1.98 5.50 32.39
N LYS A 36 2.52 6.67 32.77
CA LYS A 36 2.84 6.95 34.18
C LYS A 36 1.56 7.19 34.99
N LEU A 37 1.50 6.63 36.19
CA LEU A 37 0.36 6.76 37.12
C LEU A 37 0.46 7.99 38.04
N ASP A 38 1.26 9.00 37.66
CA ASP A 38 1.38 10.26 38.40
C ASP A 38 0.17 11.16 38.15
N VAL A 39 -0.21 11.98 39.13
CA VAL A 39 -1.38 12.88 39.07
C VAL A 39 -1.35 13.80 37.84
N GLN A 40 -0.18 14.37 37.53
CA GLN A 40 0.00 15.28 36.40
C GLN A 40 -0.08 14.53 35.06
N SER A 41 0.54 13.35 34.99
CA SER A 41 0.54 12.49 33.80
C SER A 41 -0.86 11.96 33.48
N LEU A 42 -1.63 11.57 34.50
CA LEU A 42 -3.04 11.15 34.37
C LEU A 42 -3.93 12.30 33.89
N ARG A 43 -3.72 13.53 34.38
CA ARG A 43 -4.46 14.71 33.89
C ARG A 43 -4.16 14.99 32.42
N LEU A 44 -2.91 14.87 32.01
CA LEU A 44 -2.50 15.03 30.61
C LEU A 44 -3.04 13.91 29.72
N TYR A 45 -3.10 12.67 30.25
CA TYR A 45 -3.69 11.51 29.60
C TYR A 45 -5.17 11.75 29.29
N GLU A 46 -5.96 12.16 30.29
CA GLU A 46 -7.38 12.47 30.09
C GLU A 46 -7.59 13.63 29.12
N PHE A 47 -6.76 14.68 29.19
CA PHE A 47 -6.81 15.76 28.22
C PHE A 47 -6.53 15.26 26.79
N TYR A 48 -5.55 14.39 26.61
CA TYR A 48 -5.19 13.82 25.31
C TYR A 48 -6.29 12.93 24.72
N TYR A 49 -7.00 12.16 25.55
CA TYR A 49 -8.13 11.33 25.13
C TYR A 49 -9.48 12.07 25.11
N SER A 50 -9.49 13.36 25.42
CA SER A 50 -10.68 14.17 25.30
C SER A 50 -11.21 14.18 23.84
N PRO A 51 -12.54 14.28 23.65
CA PRO A 51 -13.13 14.26 22.32
C PRO A 51 -12.61 15.41 21.45
N LEU A 52 -12.33 16.57 22.03
CA LEU A 52 -11.81 17.73 21.29
C LEU A 52 -10.44 17.43 20.68
N VAL A 53 -9.48 16.93 21.47
CA VAL A 53 -8.14 16.60 20.97
C VAL A 53 -8.23 15.48 19.92
N TYR A 54 -9.07 14.47 20.17
CA TYR A 54 -9.36 13.43 19.19
C TYR A 54 -9.86 14.01 17.86
N TRP A 55 -10.89 14.87 17.87
CA TRP A 55 -11.44 15.49 16.65
C TRP A 55 -10.41 16.37 15.95
N THR A 56 -9.63 17.19 16.67
CA THR A 56 -8.59 18.02 16.05
C THR A 56 -7.55 17.20 15.31
N ARG A 57 -7.14 16.05 15.87
CA ARG A 57 -6.22 15.11 15.21
C ARG A 57 -6.85 14.50 13.97
N GLN A 58 -8.10 14.04 14.06
CA GLN A 58 -8.79 13.44 12.91
C GLN A 58 -9.01 14.45 11.79
N ILE A 59 -9.40 15.69 12.11
CA ILE A 59 -9.57 16.77 11.13
C ILE A 59 -8.23 17.11 10.47
N SER A 60 -7.15 17.23 11.26
CA SER A 60 -5.81 17.50 10.70
C SER A 60 -5.35 16.41 9.75
N LEU A 61 -5.59 15.13 10.09
CA LEU A 61 -5.31 14.01 9.19
C LEU A 61 -6.20 14.07 7.95
N ALA A 62 -7.50 14.27 8.10
CA ALA A 62 -8.43 14.36 6.98
C ALA A 62 -8.03 15.46 5.98
N ILE A 63 -7.65 16.64 6.47
CA ILE A 63 -7.15 17.74 5.65
C ILE A 63 -5.88 17.32 4.90
N LEU A 64 -4.91 16.66 5.57
CA LEU A 64 -3.68 16.20 4.92
C LEU A 64 -3.92 15.19 3.78
N PHE A 65 -4.93 14.33 3.91
CA PHE A 65 -5.32 13.38 2.85
C PHE A 65 -6.20 14.00 1.76
N LEU A 66 -6.88 15.11 2.06
CA LEU A 66 -7.69 15.84 1.08
C LEU A 66 -6.85 16.84 0.27
N LEU A 67 -5.76 17.36 0.84
CA LEU A 67 -4.88 18.33 0.18
C LEU A 67 -4.37 17.91 -1.22
N PRO A 68 -4.03 16.63 -1.49
CA PRO A 68 -3.59 16.19 -2.82
C PRO A 68 -4.60 16.44 -3.94
N PHE A 69 -5.90 16.56 -3.65
CA PHE A 69 -6.91 16.90 -4.66
C PHE A 69 -6.76 18.35 -5.16
N PHE A 70 -6.25 19.23 -4.30
CA PHE A 70 -6.03 20.66 -4.55
C PHE A 70 -4.61 20.95 -5.05
N GLU A 71 -3.63 20.15 -4.65
CA GLU A 71 -2.25 20.26 -5.13
C GLU A 71 -2.10 19.81 -6.60
N TRP A 72 -0.95 20.10 -7.20
CA TRP A 72 -0.64 19.64 -8.56
C TRP A 72 -0.19 18.16 -8.57
N PRO A 73 -0.71 17.30 -9.48
CA PRO A 73 -1.77 17.57 -10.46
C PRO A 73 -3.16 17.61 -9.81
N SER A 74 -3.89 18.70 -10.04
CA SER A 74 -5.21 18.89 -9.42
C SER A 74 -6.25 18.00 -10.08
N SER A 75 -7.08 17.36 -9.26
CA SER A 75 -8.19 16.49 -9.70
C SER A 75 -9.51 17.24 -9.85
N LEU A 76 -9.50 18.56 -9.67
CA LEU A 76 -10.66 19.44 -9.79
C LEU A 76 -10.98 19.76 -11.25
N THR A 77 -11.26 18.72 -12.04
CA THR A 77 -11.77 18.84 -13.41
C THR A 77 -13.08 18.07 -13.53
N MET A 78 -14.02 18.62 -14.29
CA MET A 78 -15.34 17.99 -14.51
C MET A 78 -15.24 16.64 -15.23
N SER A 79 -14.21 16.47 -16.07
CA SER A 79 -13.90 15.20 -16.75
C SER A 79 -12.42 14.86 -16.58
N SER A 80 -12.12 13.57 -16.54
CA SER A 80 -10.76 13.01 -16.56
C SER A 80 -10.27 12.66 -17.96
N ASP A 81 -11.10 12.83 -18.99
CA ASP A 81 -10.74 12.50 -20.37
C ASP A 81 -9.61 13.41 -20.87
N MET A 82 -8.49 12.79 -21.25
CA MET A 82 -7.31 13.48 -21.77
C MET A 82 -7.61 14.21 -23.10
N ARG A 83 -8.61 13.75 -23.86
CA ARG A 83 -9.00 14.36 -25.15
C ARG A 83 -9.58 15.76 -24.99
N LEU A 84 -10.26 16.02 -23.87
CA LEU A 84 -10.96 17.28 -23.64
C LEU A 84 -10.05 18.40 -23.14
N GLN A 85 -8.82 18.10 -22.67
CA GLN A 85 -7.78 19.06 -22.24
C GLN A 85 -8.30 20.25 -21.41
N LEU A 86 -9.20 20.02 -20.44
CA LEU A 86 -9.75 21.11 -19.62
C LEU A 86 -8.63 21.78 -18.79
N PRO A 87 -8.64 23.13 -18.69
CA PRO A 87 -7.69 23.85 -17.85
C PRO A 87 -7.90 23.46 -16.38
N ARG A 88 -6.81 23.08 -15.71
CA ARG A 88 -6.84 22.68 -14.30
C ARG A 88 -6.67 23.91 -13.41
N PRO A 89 -7.56 24.17 -12.44
CA PRO A 89 -7.42 25.30 -11.54
C PRO A 89 -6.13 25.14 -10.72
N ARG A 90 -5.30 26.18 -10.69
CA ARG A 90 -4.06 26.20 -9.90
C ARG A 90 -4.27 27.12 -8.70
N LEU A 91 -4.18 26.55 -7.51
CA LEU A 91 -4.19 27.33 -6.27
C LEU A 91 -2.84 28.02 -6.06
N PRO A 92 -2.82 29.19 -5.41
CA PRO A 92 -1.59 29.86 -5.05
C PRO A 92 -0.79 28.97 -4.10
N CYS A 93 0.49 28.81 -4.42
CA CYS A 93 1.35 27.82 -3.78
C CYS A 93 1.48 28.01 -2.26
N GLY A 94 1.53 29.25 -1.78
CA GLY A 94 1.65 29.55 -0.35
C GLY A 94 0.47 29.07 0.50
N ILE A 95 -0.75 29.00 -0.06
CA ILE A 95 -1.94 28.60 0.73
C ILE A 95 -1.90 27.10 1.04
N THR A 96 -1.63 26.26 0.03
CA THR A 96 -1.58 24.81 0.22
C THR A 96 -0.43 24.42 1.16
N GLU A 97 0.74 25.03 0.99
CA GLU A 97 1.90 24.76 1.84
C GLU A 97 1.70 25.28 3.29
N ALA A 98 0.96 26.39 3.48
CA ALA A 98 0.63 26.89 4.82
C ALA A 98 -0.37 25.98 5.55
N ILE A 99 -1.42 25.52 4.86
CA ILE A 99 -2.40 24.57 5.43
C ILE A 99 -1.69 23.28 5.84
N GLU A 100 -0.82 22.76 4.97
CA GLU A 100 0.02 21.59 5.26
C GLU A 100 0.87 21.78 6.51
N ALA A 101 1.58 22.92 6.60
CA ALA A 101 2.40 23.25 7.76
C ALA A 101 1.59 23.30 9.05
N VAL A 102 0.41 23.93 9.05
CA VAL A 102 -0.47 24.01 10.23
C VAL A 102 -0.87 22.60 10.68
N CYS A 103 -1.32 21.74 9.77
CA CYS A 103 -1.71 20.37 10.11
C CYS A 103 -0.54 19.57 10.70
N ILE A 104 0.66 19.70 10.14
CA ILE A 104 1.85 18.99 10.63
C ILE A 104 2.29 19.52 11.99
N MET A 105 2.20 20.82 12.22
CA MET A 105 2.45 21.41 13.53
C MET A 105 1.44 20.91 14.58
N THR A 106 0.15 20.79 14.22
CA THR A 106 -0.85 20.17 15.11
C THR A 106 -0.49 18.71 15.44
N LEU A 107 -0.06 17.92 14.46
CA LEU A 107 0.38 16.54 14.68
C LEU A 107 1.68 16.44 15.50
N LEU A 108 2.57 17.42 15.38
CA LEU A 108 3.79 17.53 16.18
C LEU A 108 3.44 17.78 17.64
N VAL A 109 2.56 18.75 17.92
CA VAL A 109 2.07 19.04 19.28
C VAL A 109 1.38 17.81 19.88
N ASP A 110 0.50 17.13 19.14
CA ASP A 110 -0.11 15.85 19.55
C ASP A 110 0.95 14.80 19.93
N SER A 111 2.01 14.66 19.12
CA SER A 111 3.11 13.73 19.37
C SER A 111 3.92 14.09 20.62
N ILE A 112 4.12 15.39 20.87
CA ILE A 112 4.82 15.91 22.04
C ILE A 112 4.01 15.64 23.31
N ILE A 113 2.70 15.93 23.31
CA ILE A 113 1.81 15.63 24.45
C ILE A 113 1.86 14.13 24.76
N LEU A 114 1.75 13.29 23.74
CA LEU A 114 1.81 11.84 23.88
C LEU A 114 3.17 11.37 24.44
N ALA A 115 4.27 11.97 23.99
CA ALA A 115 5.61 11.69 24.49
C ALA A 115 5.78 12.05 25.97
N PHE A 116 5.21 13.16 26.42
CA PHE A 116 5.22 13.55 27.84
C PHE A 116 4.43 12.56 28.70
N THR A 117 3.27 12.12 28.22
CA THR A 117 2.39 11.17 28.92
C THR A 117 3.04 9.79 29.15
N PHE A 118 3.72 9.24 28.14
CA PHE A 118 4.41 7.94 28.25
C PHE A 118 5.82 8.04 28.85
N GLY A 119 6.44 9.21 28.80
CA GLY A 119 7.81 9.45 29.26
C GLY A 119 8.90 8.96 28.28
N LYS A 120 10.11 9.53 28.45
CA LYS A 120 11.24 9.38 27.50
C LYS A 120 11.69 7.93 27.26
N LYS A 121 11.73 7.09 28.32
CA LYS A 121 12.19 5.70 28.20
C LYS A 121 11.22 4.83 27.38
N SER A 122 9.92 5.00 27.61
CA SER A 122 8.86 4.30 26.88
C SER A 122 8.80 4.75 25.42
N LEU A 123 9.10 6.04 25.16
CA LEU A 123 9.16 6.60 23.82
C LEU A 123 10.21 5.95 22.92
N LEU A 124 11.43 5.73 23.43
CA LEU A 124 12.51 5.10 22.65
C LEU A 124 12.22 3.63 22.31
N HIS A 125 11.45 2.94 23.16
CA HIS A 125 11.05 1.56 22.92
C HIS A 125 9.91 1.43 21.89
N ASN A 126 9.14 2.50 21.65
CA ASN A 126 8.02 2.46 20.72
C ASN A 126 8.43 2.95 19.31
N PRO A 127 8.66 2.03 18.34
CA PRO A 127 9.17 2.41 17.02
C PRO A 127 8.20 3.29 16.23
N TRP A 128 6.89 3.20 16.51
CA TRP A 128 5.88 4.03 15.83
C TRP A 128 5.91 5.47 16.31
N LEU A 129 6.14 5.70 17.60
CA LEU A 129 6.25 7.05 18.14
C LEU A 129 7.59 7.66 17.76
N LEU A 130 8.67 6.89 17.86
CA LEU A 130 10.00 7.32 17.44
C LEU A 130 10.02 7.70 15.95
N GLY A 131 9.39 6.90 15.08
CA GLY A 131 9.32 7.22 13.67
C GLY A 131 8.55 8.51 13.38
N ARG A 132 7.49 8.87 14.14
CA ARG A 132 6.85 10.21 14.01
C ARG A 132 7.88 11.33 14.22
N PHE A 133 8.69 11.23 15.28
CA PHE A 133 9.74 12.21 15.56
C PHE A 133 10.86 12.27 14.51
N ILE A 134 11.17 11.15 13.85
CA ILE A 134 12.12 11.12 12.73
C ILE A 134 11.50 11.72 11.45
N LEU A 135 10.22 11.50 11.20
CA LEU A 135 9.57 12.00 10.00
C LEU A 135 9.30 13.51 10.04
N PHE A 136 9.04 14.11 11.21
CA PHE A 136 8.85 15.55 11.32
C PHE A 136 10.00 16.38 10.73
N PRO A 137 11.28 16.18 11.08
CA PRO A 137 12.38 16.95 10.49
C PRO A 137 12.53 16.70 9.00
N ILE A 138 12.35 15.46 8.52
CA ILE A 138 12.35 15.15 7.08
C ILE A 138 11.26 15.95 6.36
N TYR A 139 10.07 16.01 6.95
CA TYR A 139 8.94 16.77 6.44
C TYR A 139 9.23 18.27 6.41
N MET A 140 9.80 18.82 7.48
CA MET A 140 10.16 20.24 7.58
C MET A 140 11.24 20.62 6.55
N ILE A 141 12.25 19.78 6.33
CA ILE A 141 13.29 20.01 5.33
C ILE A 141 12.65 20.08 3.93
N ASP A 142 11.89 19.05 3.54
CA ASP A 142 11.25 19.01 2.22
C ASP A 142 10.29 20.20 2.02
N TRP A 143 9.57 20.61 3.08
CA TRP A 143 8.70 21.79 3.07
C TRP A 143 9.49 23.10 2.86
N THR A 144 10.59 23.29 3.59
CA THR A 144 11.48 24.46 3.38
C THR A 144 12.08 24.49 1.99
N VAL A 145 12.47 23.34 1.44
CA VAL A 145 12.98 23.20 0.08
C VAL A 145 11.91 23.57 -0.95
N SER A 146 10.66 23.12 -0.76
CA SER A 146 9.54 23.48 -1.63
C SER A 146 9.23 24.98 -1.64
N LEU A 147 9.33 25.64 -0.48
CA LEU A 147 9.22 27.10 -0.41
C LEU A 147 10.40 27.80 -1.09
N GLY A 148 11.63 27.30 -0.90
CA GLY A 148 12.83 27.83 -1.53
C GLY A 148 12.79 27.79 -3.06
N PHE A 149 12.24 26.74 -3.65
CA PHE A 149 12.07 26.60 -5.10
C PHE A 149 10.78 27.24 -5.64
N GLY A 150 10.04 28.00 -4.83
CA GLY A 150 8.79 28.64 -5.29
C GLY A 150 7.73 27.65 -5.74
N CYS A 151 7.73 26.43 -5.17
CA CYS A 151 6.79 25.35 -5.45
C CYS A 151 6.82 24.77 -6.88
N ASN A 152 7.93 24.97 -7.62
CA ASN A 152 8.19 24.39 -8.94
C ASN A 152 8.92 23.02 -8.89
N GLU A 153 8.72 22.26 -7.81
CA GLU A 153 9.31 20.92 -7.63
C GLU A 153 8.40 19.85 -8.26
N PHE A 154 8.99 18.95 -9.07
CA PHE A 154 8.27 17.80 -9.64
C PHE A 154 8.04 16.68 -8.61
N TYR A 155 9.03 16.40 -7.75
CA TYR A 155 8.96 15.30 -6.79
C TYR A 155 8.79 15.83 -5.36
N ARG A 156 7.60 15.62 -4.78
CA ARG A 156 7.32 16.01 -3.38
C ARG A 156 7.34 14.78 -2.48
N ILE A 157 8.47 14.55 -1.80
CA ILE A 157 8.69 13.36 -0.96
C ILE A 157 7.69 13.32 0.21
N ARG A 158 7.30 14.49 0.74
CA ARG A 158 6.25 14.65 1.78
C ARG A 158 4.97 13.89 1.54
N ARG A 159 4.52 13.72 0.29
CA ARG A 159 3.26 13.05 -0.04
C ARG A 159 3.28 11.56 0.34
N PHE A 160 4.42 10.90 0.11
CA PHE A 160 4.62 9.49 0.46
C PHE A 160 4.70 9.26 1.97
N LEU A 161 5.04 10.31 2.74
CA LEU A 161 5.16 10.27 4.18
C LEU A 161 3.80 10.42 4.91
N ARG A 162 2.78 11.03 4.28
CA ARG A 162 1.45 11.26 4.90
C ARG A 162 0.75 9.97 5.39
N PRO A 163 0.74 8.85 4.64
CA PRO A 163 0.22 7.56 5.10
C PRO A 163 0.78 7.12 6.45
N TYR A 164 2.02 7.45 6.76
CA TYR A 164 2.64 7.09 8.03
C TYR A 164 1.92 7.71 9.23
N PHE A 165 1.50 8.97 9.15
CA PHE A 165 0.81 9.64 10.26
C PHE A 165 -0.53 8.97 10.56
N LEU A 166 -1.26 8.50 9.54
CA LEU A 166 -2.49 7.73 9.71
C LEU A 166 -2.21 6.36 10.35
N ILE A 167 -1.22 5.64 9.84
CA ILE A 167 -0.83 4.31 10.35
C ILE A 167 -0.37 4.41 11.81
N SER A 168 0.46 5.40 12.13
CA SER A 168 1.01 5.60 13.47
C SER A 168 -0.06 5.98 14.50
N GLY A 169 -1.18 6.56 14.08
CA GLY A 169 -2.33 6.88 14.93
C GLY A 169 -3.29 5.71 15.20
N SER A 170 -3.39 4.74 14.30
CA SER A 170 -4.37 3.63 14.41
C SER A 170 -3.74 2.33 14.93
N GLN A 171 -4.27 1.78 16.03
CA GLN A 171 -3.82 0.48 16.54
C GLN A 171 -4.21 -0.69 15.63
N MET A 172 -5.39 -0.63 15.01
CA MET A 172 -5.85 -1.67 14.09
C MET A 172 -4.99 -1.73 12.84
N MET A 173 -4.59 -0.57 12.30
CA MET A 173 -3.71 -0.51 11.13
C MET A 173 -2.32 -1.07 11.43
N LYS A 174 -1.77 -0.80 12.62
CA LYS A 174 -0.49 -1.40 13.07
C LYS A 174 -0.57 -2.93 13.16
N LYS A 175 -1.68 -3.46 13.71
CA LYS A 175 -1.92 -4.92 13.78
C LYS A 175 -2.02 -5.52 12.38
N LEU A 176 -2.73 -4.86 11.46
CA LEU A 176 -2.85 -5.28 10.07
C LEU A 176 -1.48 -5.31 9.37
N LEU A 177 -0.67 -4.26 9.50
CA LEU A 177 0.67 -4.24 8.91
C LEU A 177 1.60 -5.29 9.50
N LYS A 178 1.49 -5.57 10.81
CA LYS A 178 2.22 -6.67 11.44
C LYS A 178 1.81 -8.03 10.87
N CYS A 179 0.52 -8.21 10.58
CA CYS A 179 0.00 -9.40 9.91
C CYS A 179 0.57 -9.52 8.48
N ILE A 180 0.46 -8.45 7.66
CA ILE A 180 1.01 -8.42 6.29
C ILE A 180 2.51 -8.75 6.30
N ARG A 181 3.29 -8.10 7.17
CA ARG A 181 4.73 -8.34 7.29
C ARG A 181 5.04 -9.80 7.63
N ARG A 182 4.21 -10.46 8.45
CA ARG A 182 4.41 -11.87 8.82
C ARG A 182 4.06 -12.81 7.67
N THR A 183 3.11 -12.46 6.82
CA THR A 183 2.67 -13.28 5.68
C THR A 183 3.58 -13.08 4.44
N LEU A 184 4.19 -11.90 4.30
CA LEU A 184 5.09 -11.55 3.19
C LEU A 184 6.17 -12.59 2.85
N PRO A 185 6.95 -13.16 3.79
CA PRO A 185 7.98 -14.14 3.45
C PRO A 185 7.41 -15.41 2.81
N LYS A 186 6.22 -15.86 3.22
CA LYS A 186 5.55 -17.02 2.62
C LYS A 186 5.08 -16.71 1.20
N LEU A 187 4.53 -15.52 0.98
CA LEU A 187 4.10 -15.05 -0.35
C LEU A 187 5.28 -14.87 -1.31
N LEU A 188 6.45 -14.44 -0.83
CA LEU A 188 7.64 -14.31 -1.66
C LEU A 188 8.14 -15.65 -2.19
N SER A 189 8.08 -16.71 -1.38
CA SER A 189 8.45 -18.05 -1.82
C SER A 189 7.51 -18.56 -2.92
N THR A 190 6.19 -18.36 -2.77
CA THR A 190 5.23 -18.73 -3.82
C THR A 190 5.38 -17.87 -5.07
N LEU A 191 5.67 -16.58 -4.93
CA LEU A 191 5.92 -15.67 -6.05
C LEU A 191 7.19 -16.04 -6.81
N PHE A 192 8.24 -16.49 -6.12
CA PHE A 192 9.45 -16.99 -6.75
C PHE A 192 9.19 -18.27 -7.55
N LEU A 193 8.45 -19.23 -6.98
CA LEU A 193 8.04 -20.44 -7.70
C LEU A 193 7.23 -20.10 -8.96
N LEU A 194 6.28 -19.18 -8.83
CA LEU A 194 5.47 -18.68 -9.94
C LEU A 194 6.31 -18.01 -11.03
N LEU A 195 7.31 -17.21 -10.65
CA LEU A 195 8.24 -16.59 -11.60
C LEU A 195 9.07 -17.64 -12.34
N CYS A 196 9.59 -18.65 -11.63
CA CYS A 196 10.31 -19.77 -12.25
C CYS A 196 9.43 -20.51 -13.26
N TRP A 197 8.16 -20.76 -12.92
CA TRP A 197 7.19 -21.36 -13.82
C TRP A 197 6.91 -20.47 -15.04
N LEU A 198 6.75 -19.16 -14.86
CA LEU A 198 6.56 -18.22 -15.97
C LEU A 198 7.76 -18.21 -16.92
N VAL A 199 8.99 -18.23 -16.39
CA VAL A 199 10.21 -18.26 -17.21
C VAL A 199 10.32 -19.59 -17.97
N SER A 200 10.09 -20.73 -17.32
CA SER A 200 10.16 -22.03 -18.00
C SER A 200 9.08 -22.17 -19.08
N ALA A 201 7.84 -21.76 -18.78
CA ALA A 201 6.75 -21.73 -19.75
C ALA A 201 7.04 -20.80 -20.93
N THR A 202 7.68 -19.64 -20.69
CA THR A 202 8.10 -18.71 -21.76
C THR A 202 9.15 -19.34 -22.67
N LEU A 203 10.19 -19.98 -22.11
CA LEU A 203 11.20 -20.67 -22.91
C LEU A 203 10.61 -21.80 -23.73
N PHE A 204 9.70 -22.58 -23.15
CA PHE A 204 8.97 -23.63 -23.86
C PHE A 204 8.10 -23.07 -24.99
N ALA A 205 7.36 -21.99 -24.73
CA ALA A 205 6.53 -21.32 -25.74
C ALA A 205 7.37 -20.77 -26.90
N LEU A 206 8.52 -20.15 -26.62
CA LEU A 206 9.44 -19.71 -27.67
C LEU A 206 9.99 -20.89 -28.47
N CYS A 207 10.40 -21.99 -27.83
CA CYS A 207 10.85 -23.17 -28.55
C CYS A 207 9.77 -23.77 -29.48
N LEU A 208 8.50 -23.73 -29.08
CA LEU A 208 7.38 -24.29 -29.86
C LEU A 208 6.81 -23.35 -30.93
N PHE A 209 6.83 -22.05 -30.67
CA PHE A 209 6.06 -21.06 -31.44
C PHE A 209 6.92 -19.94 -32.03
N ALA A 210 8.22 -19.84 -31.72
CA ALA A 210 9.08 -18.85 -32.35
C ALA A 210 9.21 -19.13 -33.86
N PRO A 211 9.10 -18.10 -34.72
CA PRO A 211 9.31 -18.25 -36.14
C PRO A 211 10.80 -18.49 -36.45
N MET A 212 11.13 -19.64 -37.06
CA MET A 212 12.52 -20.05 -37.34
C MET A 212 13.16 -19.32 -38.55
N HIS A 213 12.48 -18.39 -39.21
CA HIS A 213 13.08 -17.64 -40.32
C HIS A 213 12.45 -16.25 -40.52
N PRO A 214 13.26 -15.22 -40.89
CA PRO A 214 12.68 -13.98 -41.41
C PRO A 214 11.94 -14.29 -42.72
N PRO A 215 10.81 -13.63 -43.01
CA PRO A 215 10.00 -13.94 -44.18
C PRO A 215 10.78 -13.61 -45.46
N SER A 216 11.28 -14.64 -46.14
CA SER A 216 11.59 -14.52 -47.55
C SER A 216 10.26 -14.36 -48.29
N HIS A 217 10.23 -13.37 -49.17
CA HIS A 217 9.05 -12.97 -49.95
C HIS A 217 8.45 -14.16 -50.72
N SER A 218 7.41 -14.78 -50.17
CA SER A 218 6.44 -15.53 -50.96
C SER A 218 5.11 -15.61 -50.22
N THR A 219 4.14 -14.89 -50.77
CA THR A 219 2.70 -14.98 -50.54
C THR A 219 2.20 -16.41 -50.38
N THR A 220 1.67 -16.77 -49.20
CA THR A 220 0.38 -17.49 -49.04
C THR A 220 -0.01 -17.64 -47.55
N SER A 221 -1.31 -17.56 -47.28
CA SER A 221 -2.02 -18.01 -46.07
C SER A 221 -2.05 -17.05 -44.86
N THR A 222 -3.02 -16.14 -44.89
CA THR A 222 -3.48 -15.22 -43.82
C THR A 222 -4.12 -15.91 -42.60
N ALA A 223 -3.78 -17.17 -42.30
CA ALA A 223 -4.40 -17.95 -41.22
C ALA A 223 -3.49 -18.16 -39.99
N ASP A 224 -2.16 -18.15 -40.15
CA ASP A 224 -1.20 -18.46 -39.08
C ASP A 224 -0.59 -17.21 -38.40
N LEU A 225 -1.08 -16.03 -38.78
CA LEU A 225 -0.57 -14.73 -38.34
C LEU A 225 -0.80 -14.39 -36.84
N PRO A 226 -1.91 -14.77 -36.16
CA PRO A 226 -2.18 -14.21 -34.83
C PRO A 226 -1.33 -14.84 -33.72
N LEU A 227 -0.85 -16.08 -33.90
CA LEU A 227 -0.09 -16.80 -32.88
C LEU A 227 1.39 -16.42 -32.88
N SER A 228 1.97 -16.28 -34.06
CA SER A 228 3.39 -15.89 -34.26
C SER A 228 3.65 -14.44 -33.82
N THR A 229 2.67 -13.55 -33.92
CA THR A 229 2.74 -12.19 -33.35
C THR A 229 2.61 -12.14 -31.83
N SER A 230 2.12 -13.20 -31.19
CA SER A 230 1.91 -13.24 -29.74
C SER A 230 3.17 -13.67 -28.97
N PHE A 231 4.11 -14.35 -29.64
CA PHE A 231 5.37 -14.82 -29.04
C PHE A 231 6.62 -14.45 -29.87
N PRO A 232 6.87 -13.15 -30.16
CA PRO A 232 8.01 -12.74 -30.98
C PRO A 232 9.33 -12.74 -30.20
N ASP A 233 9.30 -12.21 -28.97
CA ASP A 233 10.48 -11.99 -28.12
C ASP A 233 10.23 -12.52 -26.70
N PHE A 234 11.28 -12.82 -25.95
CA PHE A 234 11.18 -13.33 -24.58
C PHE A 234 10.38 -12.42 -23.64
N TYR A 235 10.65 -11.11 -23.64
CA TYR A 235 9.95 -10.17 -22.76
C TYR A 235 8.45 -10.08 -23.07
N THR A 236 8.11 -9.92 -24.36
CA THR A 236 6.72 -9.84 -24.83
C THR A 236 5.96 -11.14 -24.55
N SER A 237 6.61 -12.28 -24.77
CA SER A 237 6.06 -13.61 -24.50
C SER A 237 5.79 -13.83 -23.01
N MET A 238 6.75 -13.46 -22.15
CA MET A 238 6.61 -13.54 -20.70
C MET A 238 5.50 -12.61 -20.19
N PHE A 239 5.40 -11.39 -20.72
CA PHE A 239 4.33 -10.45 -20.35
C PHE A 239 2.96 -10.97 -20.81
N ASN A 240 2.84 -11.51 -22.02
CA ASN A 240 1.59 -12.10 -22.50
C ASN A 240 1.14 -13.29 -21.64
N LEU A 241 2.09 -14.14 -21.20
CA LEU A 241 1.81 -15.23 -20.26
C LEU A 241 1.47 -14.72 -18.85
N LEU A 242 2.08 -13.62 -18.39
CA LEU A 242 1.72 -12.98 -17.12
C LEU A 242 0.29 -12.42 -17.17
N VAL A 243 -0.09 -11.74 -18.27
CA VAL A 243 -1.45 -11.24 -18.46
C VAL A 243 -2.44 -12.39 -18.53
N LEU A 244 -2.07 -13.49 -19.19
CA LEU A 244 -2.86 -14.72 -19.26
C LEU A 244 -3.05 -15.36 -17.88
N LEU A 245 -2.00 -15.40 -17.06
CA LEU A 245 -2.03 -15.87 -15.67
C LEU A 245 -3.01 -15.03 -14.82
N THR A 246 -3.07 -13.72 -15.05
CA THR A 246 -4.05 -12.82 -14.43
C THR A 246 -5.44 -12.88 -15.08
N THR A 247 -5.64 -13.77 -16.06
CA THR A 247 -6.87 -13.98 -16.86
C THR A 247 -7.44 -12.73 -17.54
N ALA A 248 -6.69 -11.63 -17.60
CA ALA A 248 -7.14 -10.37 -18.20
C ALA A 248 -7.32 -10.47 -19.73
N ASN A 249 -6.72 -11.47 -20.37
CA ASN A 249 -6.85 -11.78 -21.80
C ASN A 249 -7.66 -13.06 -22.07
N HIS A 250 -8.56 -13.48 -21.16
CA HIS A 250 -9.40 -14.65 -21.41
C HIS A 250 -10.25 -14.46 -22.69
N PRO A 251 -10.39 -15.47 -23.57
CA PRO A 251 -11.14 -15.37 -24.81
C PRO A 251 -12.58 -14.89 -24.61
N ASP A 252 -12.88 -13.70 -25.08
CA ASP A 252 -14.22 -13.36 -25.56
C ASP A 252 -14.33 -13.86 -27.01
N GLY A 253 -14.67 -15.15 -27.18
CA GLY A 253 -15.10 -15.80 -28.43
C GLY A 253 -14.10 -15.89 -29.61
N LYS A 254 -13.02 -15.10 -29.64
CA LYS A 254 -12.02 -15.09 -30.73
C LYS A 254 -10.72 -15.83 -30.40
N SER A 255 -10.45 -16.11 -29.12
CA SER A 255 -9.24 -16.83 -28.67
C SER A 255 -9.44 -18.34 -28.45
N ASP A 256 -10.60 -18.89 -28.82
CA ASP A 256 -10.78 -20.35 -28.93
C ASP A 256 -9.86 -20.95 -30.00
N ARG A 257 -9.60 -20.20 -31.08
CA ARG A 257 -8.60 -20.62 -32.09
C ARG A 257 -7.18 -20.60 -31.55
N PHE A 258 -6.82 -19.68 -30.64
CA PHE A 258 -5.48 -19.63 -30.06
C PHE A 258 -5.21 -20.88 -29.22
N TRP A 259 -6.13 -21.24 -28.33
CA TRP A 259 -6.02 -22.45 -27.52
C TRP A 259 -6.15 -23.74 -28.34
N SER A 260 -7.04 -23.78 -29.35
CA SER A 260 -7.09 -24.92 -30.28
C SER A 260 -5.80 -25.08 -31.09
N ILE A 261 -5.15 -24.00 -31.55
CA ILE A 261 -3.88 -24.12 -32.30
C ILE A 261 -2.73 -24.53 -31.38
N VAL A 262 -2.67 -24.02 -30.14
CA VAL A 262 -1.69 -24.45 -29.13
C VAL A 262 -1.87 -25.95 -28.82
N MET A 263 -3.10 -26.40 -28.55
CA MET A 263 -3.40 -27.82 -28.31
C MET A 263 -3.16 -28.70 -29.55
N PHE A 264 -3.46 -28.19 -30.76
CA PHE A 264 -3.25 -28.90 -32.01
C PHE A 264 -1.76 -29.04 -32.38
N ARG A 265 -0.92 -28.01 -32.14
CA ARG A 265 0.54 -28.12 -32.31
C ARG A 265 1.18 -29.03 -31.26
N ILE A 266 0.72 -28.99 -30.00
CA ILE A 266 1.17 -29.92 -28.96
C ILE A 266 0.81 -31.36 -29.34
N SER A 267 -0.40 -31.60 -29.88
CA SER A 267 -0.82 -32.91 -30.40
C SER A 267 -0.03 -33.34 -31.65
N SER A 268 0.31 -32.41 -32.54
CA SER A 268 1.10 -32.67 -33.74
C SER A 268 2.61 -32.86 -33.46
N SER A 269 3.12 -32.45 -32.30
CA SER A 269 4.51 -32.72 -31.90
C SER A 269 4.70 -34.11 -31.30
N ASN A 270 3.61 -34.81 -30.94
CA ASN A 270 3.62 -36.19 -30.44
C ASN A 270 3.67 -37.26 -31.56
N SER A 271 3.86 -36.86 -32.83
CA SER A 271 3.98 -37.77 -33.98
C SER A 271 5.42 -38.00 -34.47
N MET A 272 6.43 -37.73 -33.62
CA MET A 272 7.77 -38.30 -33.77
C MET A 272 7.94 -39.51 -32.83
N PRO A 273 8.57 -40.61 -33.28
CA PRO A 273 8.65 -41.85 -32.50
C PRO A 273 9.49 -41.66 -31.23
N PRO A 274 9.19 -42.40 -30.14
CA PRO A 274 9.77 -42.14 -28.82
C PRO A 274 11.24 -42.60 -28.75
N PRO A 275 12.13 -41.88 -28.05
CA PRO A 275 13.29 -42.51 -27.43
C PRO A 275 12.84 -43.27 -26.16
N PRO A 276 13.50 -44.38 -25.81
CA PRO A 276 13.02 -45.27 -24.77
C PRO A 276 13.23 -44.66 -23.37
N ASN A 277 12.24 -44.85 -22.50
CA ASN A 277 12.23 -44.62 -21.06
C ASN A 277 12.30 -43.17 -20.57
N VAL A 278 11.16 -42.46 -20.58
CA VAL A 278 10.78 -41.55 -19.48
C VAL A 278 9.26 -41.60 -19.31
N ASP A 279 8.80 -42.08 -18.15
CA ASP A 279 7.38 -42.15 -17.80
C ASP A 279 6.75 -40.75 -17.69
N LEU A 280 5.90 -40.41 -18.66
CA LEU A 280 5.21 -39.13 -18.80
C LEU A 280 3.87 -39.05 -18.04
N HIS A 281 3.62 -39.95 -17.11
CA HIS A 281 2.35 -40.04 -16.37
C HIS A 281 2.18 -38.98 -15.27
N LEU A 282 3.22 -38.18 -14.99
CA LEU A 282 3.23 -37.15 -13.94
C LEU A 282 2.82 -35.75 -14.41
N PHE A 283 2.77 -35.49 -15.74
CA PHE A 283 2.48 -34.16 -16.26
C PHE A 283 0.98 -33.85 -16.43
N SER A 284 0.13 -34.88 -16.47
CA SER A 284 -1.32 -34.71 -16.68
C SER A 284 -2.08 -34.24 -15.43
N GLU A 285 -1.54 -34.42 -14.22
CA GLU A 285 -2.23 -34.00 -12.99
C GLU A 285 -1.91 -32.57 -12.55
N PHE A 286 -0.85 -31.94 -13.08
CA PHE A 286 -0.42 -30.62 -12.63
C PHE A 286 -1.11 -29.44 -13.34
N ILE A 287 -1.93 -29.71 -14.35
CA ILE A 287 -2.61 -28.66 -15.16
C ILE A 287 -4.09 -28.48 -14.74
N ILE A 288 -4.65 -29.35 -13.89
CA ILE A 288 -6.08 -29.30 -13.50
C ILE A 288 -6.29 -29.12 -11.98
N THR A 289 -5.26 -28.72 -11.21
CA THR A 289 -5.46 -28.29 -9.80
C THR A 289 -4.77 -26.96 -9.54
#